data_AF-A0A2D7EVC7-F1
#
_entry.id   AF-A0A2D7EVC7-F1
#
_cell.length_a   1.000
_cell.length_b   1.000
_cell.length_c   1.000
_cell.angle_alpha   90.00
_cell.angle_beta   90.00
_cell.angle_gamma   90.00
#
_symmetry.space_group_name_H-M   'P 1'
#
loop_
_entity.id
_entity.type
_entity.pdbx_description
1 polymer ?
#
loop_
_entity_poly.entity_id
_entity_poly.type
_entity_poly.pdbx_seq_one_letter_code
_entity_poly.pdbx_strand_id
1 'polypeptide(L)'
;MDFLRDMRNAAIANGLIVAFHVYVALFWEGLYFLIPVVIIGGLIAGAYMTRGRLGAGLLALPTMVYFLILPELIAALSSENTPGVVEYVLVPFWMLTIVLNLFVIQAEWSSGGAEAAPAAE
;
A
#
# COMPACT_ATOMS: atom_id res chain seq x y z
N MET A 1 -10.14 -12.13 -12.72
CA MET A 1 -9.38 -12.34 -11.47
C MET A 1 -7.89 -12.03 -11.63
N ASP A 2 -7.35 -11.93 -12.85
CA ASP A 2 -5.92 -11.61 -13.06
C ASP A 2 -5.54 -10.17 -12.70
N PHE A 3 -6.44 -9.20 -12.89
CA PHE A 3 -6.18 -7.79 -12.59
C PHE A 3 -5.80 -7.53 -11.13
N LEU A 4 -6.49 -8.21 -10.20
CA LEU A 4 -6.27 -8.10 -8.74
C LEU A 4 -5.07 -8.91 -8.23
N ARG A 5 -4.44 -9.71 -9.10
CA ARG A 5 -3.23 -10.47 -8.77
C ARG A 5 -1.97 -9.84 -9.36
N ASP A 6 -2.12 -8.89 -10.28
CA ASP A 6 -0.99 -8.25 -10.93
C ASP A 6 -0.35 -7.20 -10.01
N MET A 7 0.88 -7.49 -9.62
CA MET A 7 1.77 -6.61 -8.86
C MET A 7 1.85 -5.17 -9.42
N ARG A 8 1.85 -5.02 -10.74
CA ARG A 8 1.93 -3.69 -11.38
C ARG A 8 0.66 -2.89 -11.21
N ASN A 9 -0.50 -3.54 -11.27
CA ASN A 9 -1.77 -2.85 -11.05
C ASN A 9 -1.87 -2.37 -9.60
N ALA A 10 -1.40 -3.19 -8.65
CA ALA A 10 -1.30 -2.77 -7.26
C ALA A 10 -0.33 -1.59 -7.10
N ALA A 11 0.86 -1.64 -7.70
CA ALA A 11 1.81 -0.54 -7.63
C ALA A 11 1.26 0.75 -8.27
N ILE A 12 0.49 0.66 -9.37
CA ILE A 12 -0.20 1.82 -9.97
C ILE A 12 -1.25 2.39 -9.00
N ALA A 13 -2.08 1.54 -8.40
CA ALA A 13 -3.09 1.97 -7.43
C ALA A 13 -2.45 2.67 -6.22
N ASN A 14 -1.35 2.12 -5.70
CA ASN A 14 -0.57 2.73 -4.64
C ASN A 14 0.12 4.03 -5.10
N GLY A 15 0.53 4.12 -6.36
CA GLY A 15 1.05 5.36 -6.95
C GLY A 15 0.01 6.48 -7.00
N LEU A 16 -1.25 6.16 -7.33
CA LEU A 16 -2.36 7.12 -7.28
C LEU A 16 -2.63 7.59 -5.84
N ILE A 17 -2.52 6.69 -4.88
CA ILE A 17 -2.60 7.01 -3.45
C ILE A 17 -1.48 7.96 -3.03
N VAL A 18 -0.24 7.73 -3.48
CA VAL A 18 0.89 8.63 -3.20
C VAL A 18 0.61 10.01 -3.80
N ALA A 19 0.11 10.09 -5.03
CA ALA A 19 -0.26 11.36 -5.65
C ALA A 19 -1.35 12.10 -4.84
N PHE A 20 -2.33 11.37 -4.30
CA PHE A 20 -3.31 11.94 -3.38
C PHE A 20 -2.65 12.50 -2.10
N HIS A 21 -1.68 11.81 -1.51
CA HIS A 21 -0.96 12.33 -0.34
C HIS A 21 -0.10 13.56 -0.67
N VAL A 22 0.44 13.65 -1.87
CA VAL A 22 1.13 14.87 -2.33
C VAL A 22 0.14 16.05 -2.34
N TYR A 23 -1.08 15.85 -2.84
CA TYR A 23 -2.13 16.86 -2.76
C TYR A 23 -2.43 17.23 -1.30
N VAL A 24 -2.64 16.26 -0.40
CA VAL A 24 -2.89 16.52 1.03
C VAL A 24 -1.74 17.31 1.68
N ALA A 25 -0.48 16.99 1.35
CA ALA A 25 0.69 17.72 1.84
C ALA A 25 0.67 19.20 1.43
N LEU A 26 0.32 19.48 0.17
CA LEU A 26 0.39 20.82 -0.38
C LEU A 26 -0.75 21.73 0.12
N PHE A 27 -1.92 21.15 0.44
CA PHE A 27 -3.12 21.92 0.75
C PHE A 27 -3.54 21.87 2.24
N TRP A 28 -3.13 20.85 3.00
CA TRP A 28 -3.60 20.64 4.38
C TRP A 28 -2.48 20.44 5.41
N GLU A 29 -1.51 19.55 5.16
CA GLU A 29 -0.54 19.10 6.19
C GLU A 29 0.80 19.86 6.18
N GLY A 30 1.18 20.44 5.04
CA GLY A 30 2.46 21.13 4.85
C GLY A 30 3.58 20.25 4.28
N LEU A 31 4.69 20.90 3.90
CA LEU A 31 5.76 20.27 3.11
C LEU A 31 6.51 19.14 3.83
N TYR A 32 6.59 19.15 5.16
CA TYR A 32 7.24 18.07 5.91
C TYR A 32 6.54 16.73 5.75
N PHE A 33 5.23 16.72 5.49
CA PHE A 33 4.47 15.52 5.18
C PHE A 33 4.97 14.83 3.90
N LEU A 34 5.66 15.55 3.00
CA LEU A 34 6.22 14.96 1.78
C LEU A 34 7.39 14.01 2.05
N ILE A 35 8.09 14.12 3.18
CA ILE A 35 9.25 13.26 3.48
C ILE A 35 8.85 11.77 3.49
N PRO A 36 7.90 11.32 4.32
CA PRO A 36 7.45 9.93 4.27
C PRO A 36 6.79 9.57 2.93
N VAL A 37 6.06 10.51 2.30
CA VAL A 37 5.40 10.29 1.01
C VAL A 37 6.39 9.98 -0.11
N VAL A 38 7.54 10.66 -0.15
CA VAL A 38 8.61 10.41 -1.12
C VAL A 38 9.26 9.04 -0.88
N ILE A 39 9.50 8.68 0.38
CA ILE A 39 10.07 7.37 0.73
C ILE A 39 9.13 6.25 0.28
N ILE A 40 7.85 6.35 0.64
CA ILE A 40 6.82 5.36 0.26
C ILE A 40 6.64 5.32 -1.27
N GLY A 41 6.61 6.49 -1.92
CA GLY A 41 6.55 6.61 -3.37
C GLY A 41 7.73 5.93 -4.08
N GLY A 42 8.94 6.06 -3.53
CA GLY A 42 10.13 5.37 -4.02
C GLY A 42 10.01 3.85 -3.91
N LEU A 43 9.49 3.34 -2.79
CA LEU A 43 9.25 1.91 -2.60
C LEU A 43 8.21 1.37 -3.59
N ILE A 44 7.11 2.10 -3.81
CA ILE A 44 6.07 1.74 -4.78
C ILE A 44 6.60 1.77 -6.21
N ALA A 45 7.38 2.80 -6.56
CA ALA A 45 8.03 2.89 -7.86
C ALA A 45 9.00 1.72 -8.08
N GLY A 46 9.80 1.38 -7.06
CA GLY A 46 10.64 0.19 -7.06
C GLY A 46 9.82 -1.09 -7.29
N ALA A 47 8.74 -1.28 -6.52
CA ALA A 47 7.83 -2.42 -6.67
C ALA A 47 7.18 -2.51 -8.06
N TYR A 48 6.93 -1.39 -8.73
CA TYR A 48 6.44 -1.37 -10.12
C TYR A 48 7.50 -1.84 -11.13
N MET A 49 8.76 -1.44 -10.91
CA MET A 49 9.89 -1.75 -11.79
C MET A 49 10.40 -3.19 -11.61
N THR A 50 10.20 -3.76 -10.42
CA THR A 50 10.71 -5.08 -10.06
C THR A 50 9.56 -6.08 -9.92
N ARG A 51 9.65 -7.24 -10.58
CA ARG A 51 8.67 -8.33 -10.42
C ARG A 51 9.11 -9.33 -9.34
N GLY A 52 8.23 -10.28 -9.04
CA GLY A 52 8.50 -11.40 -8.15
C GLY A 52 8.70 -10.97 -6.70
N ARG A 53 9.47 -11.77 -5.96
CA ARG A 53 9.63 -11.64 -4.50
C ARG A 53 10.20 -10.29 -4.07
N LEU A 54 11.08 -9.69 -4.89
CA LEU A 54 11.67 -8.39 -4.58
C LEU A 54 10.64 -7.26 -4.71
N GLY A 55 9.84 -7.26 -5.78
CA GLY A 55 8.72 -6.33 -5.91
C GLY A 55 7.72 -6.49 -4.76
N ALA A 56 7.33 -7.73 -4.48
CA ALA A 56 6.44 -8.07 -3.36
C ALA A 56 6.98 -7.54 -2.02
N GLY A 57 8.28 -7.70 -1.76
CA GLY A 57 8.93 -7.16 -0.57
C GLY A 57 8.91 -5.64 -0.50
N LEU A 58 9.16 -4.95 -1.63
CA LEU A 58 9.10 -3.49 -1.70
C LEU A 58 7.70 -2.94 -1.45
N LEU A 59 6.65 -3.59 -1.93
CA LEU A 59 5.25 -3.22 -1.63
C LEU A 59 4.82 -3.63 -0.22
N ALA A 60 5.40 -4.71 0.32
CA ALA A 60 5.12 -5.17 1.67
C ALA A 60 5.60 -4.17 2.72
N LEU A 61 6.77 -3.54 2.54
CA LEU A 61 7.28 -2.56 3.51
C LEU A 61 6.29 -1.44 3.87
N PRO A 62 5.77 -0.64 2.93
CA PRO A 62 4.77 0.38 3.25
C PRO A 62 3.46 -0.23 3.76
N THR A 63 3.05 -1.39 3.24
CA THR A 63 1.86 -2.12 3.74
C THR A 63 2.01 -2.52 5.21
N MET A 64 3.21 -2.91 5.63
CA MET A 64 3.52 -3.27 7.00
C MET A 64 3.58 -2.03 7.92
N VAL A 65 4.08 -0.91 7.41
CA VAL A 65 4.04 0.36 8.15
C VAL A 65 2.59 0.74 8.49
N TYR A 66 1.64 0.54 7.57
CA TYR A 66 0.23 0.82 7.87
C TYR A 66 -0.34 0.00 9.03
N PHE A 67 0.18 -1.20 9.32
CA PHE A 67 -0.26 -1.95 10.51
C PHE A 67 0.10 -1.26 11.82
N LEU A 68 1.20 -0.51 11.83
CA LEU A 68 1.60 0.25 13.01
C LEU A 68 0.66 1.44 13.28
N ILE A 69 -0.04 1.91 12.26
CA ILE A 69 -0.97 3.07 12.30
C ILE A 69 -2.43 2.61 12.34
N LEU A 70 -2.67 1.29 12.31
CA LEU A 70 -4.00 0.70 12.28
C LEU A 70 -4.79 0.97 13.57
N PRO A 71 -4.19 0.94 14.78
CA PRO A 71 -4.88 1.36 16.00
C PRO A 71 -5.39 2.81 15.92
N GLU A 72 -4.58 3.73 15.40
CA GLU A 72 -4.95 5.13 15.24
C GLU A 72 -6.06 5.30 14.20
N LEU A 73 -6.02 4.57 13.08
CA LEU A 73 -7.08 4.55 12.08
C LEU A 73 -8.42 4.09 12.68
N ILE A 74 -8.41 3.05 13.51
CA ILE A 74 -9.61 2.58 14.21
C ILE A 74 -10.07 3.61 15.24
N ALA A 75 -9.14 4.15 16.03
CA ALA A 75 -9.45 5.14 17.04
C ALA A 75 -10.09 6.40 16.42
N ALA A 76 -9.66 6.82 15.23
CA ALA A 76 -10.25 7.94 14.51
C ALA A 76 -11.75 7.78 14.22
N LEU A 77 -12.26 6.54 14.17
CA LEU A 77 -13.69 6.26 14.00
C LEU A 77 -14.46 6.12 15.33
N SER A 78 -13.79 6.23 16.48
CA SER A 78 -14.43 6.11 17.79
C SER A 78 -15.34 7.31 18.07
N SER A 79 -16.41 7.08 18.84
CA SER A 79 -17.31 8.17 19.26
C SER A 79 -16.62 9.25 20.10
N GLU A 80 -15.47 8.93 20.70
CA GLU A 80 -14.67 9.89 21.48
C GLU A 80 -13.98 10.94 20.59
N ASN A 81 -13.71 10.61 19.33
CA ASN A 81 -13.04 11.49 18.37
C ASN A 81 -13.99 12.28 17.47
N THR A 82 -15.32 12.10 17.61
CA THR A 82 -16.35 12.78 16.79
C THR A 82 -16.01 12.76 15.29
N PRO A 83 -15.91 11.57 14.66
CA PRO A 83 -15.51 11.43 13.26
C PRO A 83 -16.43 12.23 12.33
N GLY A 84 -15.82 12.97 11.42
CA GLY A 84 -16.52 13.63 10.33
C GLY A 84 -16.81 12.68 9.17
N VAL A 85 -17.51 13.22 8.16
CA VAL A 85 -17.85 12.47 6.93
C VAL A 85 -16.60 12.01 6.18
N VAL A 86 -15.51 12.79 6.26
CA VAL A 86 -14.25 12.48 5.59
C VAL A 86 -13.60 11.24 6.19
N GLU A 87 -13.57 11.13 7.52
CA GLU A 87 -12.99 10.00 8.25
C GLU A 87 -13.74 8.70 7.92
N TYR A 88 -15.07 8.75 7.83
CA TYR A 88 -15.90 7.61 7.43
C TYR A 88 -15.67 7.13 5.99
N VAL A 89 -15.05 7.94 5.14
CA VAL A 89 -14.67 7.54 3.77
C VAL A 89 -13.21 7.11 3.72
N LEU A 90 -12.32 7.92 4.29
CA LEU A 90 -10.88 7.70 4.20
C LEU A 90 -10.43 6.49 5.01
N VAL A 91 -10.91 6.29 6.26
CA VAL A 91 -10.46 5.16 7.08
C VAL A 91 -10.81 3.82 6.42
N PRO A 92 -12.05 3.55 5.97
CA PRO A 92 -12.35 2.31 5.26
C PRO A 92 -11.59 2.16 3.95
N PHE A 93 -11.36 3.25 3.23
CA PHE A 93 -10.53 3.25 2.02
C PHE A 93 -9.10 2.78 2.32
N TRP A 94 -8.46 3.32 3.37
CA TRP A 94 -7.12 2.90 3.79
C TRP A 94 -7.10 1.42 4.18
N MET A 95 -8.07 0.97 4.97
CA MET A 95 -8.18 -0.43 5.38
C MET A 95 -8.34 -1.36 4.19
N LEU A 96 -9.16 -1.00 3.21
CA LEU A 96 -9.32 -1.76 1.97
C LEU A 96 -8.01 -1.86 1.20
N THR A 97 -7.24 -0.77 1.10
CA THR A 97 -5.97 -0.78 0.38
C THR A 97 -4.93 -1.69 1.03
N ILE A 98 -4.89 -1.76 2.36
CA ILE A 98 -4.03 -2.70 3.09
C ILE A 98 -4.39 -4.13 2.71
N VAL A 99 -5.68 -4.47 2.75
CA VAL A 99 -6.17 -5.82 2.40
C VAL A 99 -5.84 -6.18 0.95
N LEU A 100 -6.07 -5.27 0.00
CA LEU A 100 -5.76 -5.51 -1.41
C LEU A 100 -4.26 -5.70 -1.65
N ASN A 101 -3.42 -4.90 -1.00
CA ASN A 101 -1.97 -5.06 -1.08
C ASN A 101 -1.53 -6.41 -0.54
N LEU A 102 -2.07 -6.86 0.60
CA LEU A 102 -1.76 -8.17 1.16
C LEU A 102 -2.07 -9.31 0.18
N PHE A 103 -3.22 -9.27 -0.50
CA PHE A 103 -3.57 -10.28 -1.50
C PHE A 103 -2.59 -10.30 -2.67
N VAL A 104 -2.21 -9.13 -3.18
CA VAL A 104 -1.27 -9.02 -4.31
C VAL A 104 0.13 -9.47 -3.90
N ILE A 105 0.62 -9.01 -2.74
CA ILE A 105 1.92 -9.42 -2.19
C ILE A 105 1.96 -10.94 -2.05
N GLN A 106 0.91 -11.55 -1.49
CA GLN A 106 0.88 -12.99 -1.34
C GLN A 106 0.79 -13.72 -2.69
N ALA A 107 -0.02 -13.23 -3.64
CA ALA A 107 -0.10 -13.82 -4.97
C ALA A 107 1.27 -13.80 -5.68
N GLU A 108 1.99 -12.69 -5.60
CA GLU A 108 3.32 -12.54 -6.21
C GLU A 108 4.38 -13.38 -5.47
N TRP A 109 4.32 -13.44 -4.13
CA TRP A 109 5.26 -14.21 -3.32
C TRP A 109 5.12 -15.73 -3.52
N SER A 110 3.88 -16.21 -3.64
CA SER A 110 3.59 -17.62 -3.87
C SER A 110 3.89 -18.07 -5.30
N SER A 111 3.68 -17.21 -6.31
CA SER A 111 4.00 -17.50 -7.71
C SER A 111 5.50 -17.44 -7.99
N GLY A 112 6.24 -16.52 -7.36
CA GLY A 112 7.70 -16.45 -7.46
C GLY A 112 8.46 -17.64 -6.87
N GLY A 113 7.79 -18.55 -6.13
CA GLY A 113 8.37 -19.82 -5.68
C GLY A 113 8.34 -20.93 -6.74
N ALA A 114 7.46 -20.83 -7.75
CA ALA A 114 7.30 -21.87 -8.78
C ALA A 114 8.40 -21.82 -9.85
N GLU A 115 9.02 -20.65 -10.08
CA GLU A 115 10.11 -20.48 -11.05
C GLU A 115 11.46 -21.02 -10.53
N ALA A 116 11.55 -21.32 -9.22
CA ALA A 116 12.77 -21.79 -8.55
C ALA A 116 12.81 -23.31 -8.31
N ALA A 117 11.81 -24.08 -8.77
CA ALA A 117 11.87 -25.54 -8.72
C ALA A 117 12.73 -26.03 -9.91
N PRO A 118 13.96 -26.52 -9.70
CA PRO A 118 14.70 -27.17 -10.77
C PRO A 118 13.87 -28.39 -11.22
N ALA A 119 13.73 -28.54 -12.53
CA ALA A 119 13.24 -29.77 -13.12
C ALA A 119 14.09 -30.92 -12.57
N ALA A 120 13.50 -31.71 -11.68
CA ALA A 120 14.10 -32.96 -11.26
C ALA A 120 13.97 -33.93 -12.45
N GLU A 121 15.06 -34.07 -13.20
CA GLU A 121 15.31 -35.23 -14.06
C GLU A 121 15.59 -36.48 -13.21
#